data_AF-A0A8E2JPG6-F1
#
_entry.id   AF-A0A8E2JPG6-F1
#
_cell.length_a   1.000
_cell.length_b   1.000
_cell.length_c   1.000
_cell.angle_alpha   90.00
_cell.angle_beta   90.00
_cell.angle_gamma   90.00
#
_symmetry.space_group_name_H-M   'P 1'
#
loop_
_entity.id
_entity.type
_entity.pdbx_description
1 polymer ?
#
loop_
_entity_poly.entity_id
_entity_poly.type
_entity_poly.pdbx_seq_one_letter_code
_entity_poly.pdbx_strand_id
1 'polypeptide(L)'
;MAYQTHTRGTSDTIAVNFQAVPGTEILFDDSTSKDEVSRYIHGLQHVKHGDSRIILVPQPSLTNPNDPLRWPSSKKWMTLLNGMWYAFDGAVTGPIMAAGMVQLSEAFGQPFQKLTYANGATLICQGVATTIWMPFAVQYGRRPVYLLSNFLMGIACIRLGIASTKSYTPFLIGRAFLGVFEAPIESIVPSTITDIFFLHERGEKVSLYGLSVLGGNELGPMLSAFIIQSLGMSWAFYIFAIVIGVNLIAMFLLMPETKFTSPQ
;
A
#
# COMPACT_ATOMS: atom_id res chain seq x y z
N MET A 1 -4.02 -52.74 -27.12
CA MET A 1 -4.48 -52.96 -25.73
C MET A 1 -4.90 -51.62 -25.17
N ALA A 2 -6.15 -51.55 -24.73
CA ALA A 2 -6.80 -50.36 -24.23
C ALA A 2 -6.34 -49.99 -22.80
N TYR A 3 -6.28 -48.70 -22.51
CA TYR A 3 -6.82 -48.17 -21.25
C TYR A 3 -7.30 -46.74 -21.49
N GLN A 4 -8.61 -46.59 -21.72
CA GLN A 4 -9.32 -45.34 -21.53
C GLN A 4 -9.65 -45.22 -20.03
N THR A 5 -9.33 -44.08 -19.43
CA THR A 5 -10.08 -43.57 -18.28
C THR A 5 -10.64 -42.22 -18.66
N HIS A 6 -11.96 -42.23 -18.84
CA HIS A 6 -12.85 -41.09 -18.97
C HIS A 6 -12.68 -40.09 -17.82
N THR A 7 -12.49 -38.82 -18.15
CA THR A 7 -13.29 -37.65 -17.71
C THR A 7 -12.62 -36.41 -18.32
N ARG A 8 -12.91 -36.14 -19.59
CA ARG A 8 -12.48 -34.93 -20.30
C ARG A 8 -13.66 -34.49 -21.14
N GLY A 9 -14.34 -33.43 -20.73
CA GLY A 9 -15.53 -32.96 -21.45
C GLY A 9 -16.45 -32.12 -20.60
N THR A 10 -15.99 -30.92 -20.23
CA THR A 10 -16.83 -29.74 -19.94
C THR A 10 -15.96 -28.50 -19.69
N SER A 11 -14.73 -28.65 -19.18
CA SER A 11 -13.84 -27.51 -18.90
C SER A 11 -13.18 -26.91 -20.15
N ASP A 12 -12.96 -27.69 -21.20
CA ASP A 12 -12.28 -27.23 -22.42
C ASP A 12 -13.20 -26.48 -23.40
N THR A 13 -14.53 -26.60 -23.27
CA THR A 13 -15.50 -25.91 -24.15
C THR A 13 -15.80 -24.48 -23.70
N ILE A 14 -15.58 -24.15 -22.42
CA ILE A 14 -15.81 -22.80 -21.87
C ILE A 14 -14.74 -21.81 -22.35
N ALA A 15 -13.53 -22.30 -22.67
CA ALA A 15 -12.45 -21.48 -23.21
C ALA A 15 -12.68 -21.00 -24.66
N VAL A 16 -13.65 -21.57 -25.38
CA VAL A 16 -13.78 -21.37 -26.84
C VAL A 16 -14.74 -20.24 -27.22
N ASN A 17 -15.75 -19.92 -26.40
CA ASN A 17 -16.76 -18.90 -26.78
C ASN A 17 -16.55 -17.51 -26.16
N PHE A 18 -15.81 -17.39 -25.06
CA PHE A 18 -15.29 -16.11 -24.57
C PHE A 18 -13.95 -16.40 -23.89
N GLN A 19 -12.90 -16.53 -24.71
CA GLN A 19 -11.54 -16.41 -24.22
C GLN A 19 -11.40 -14.97 -23.72
N ALA A 20 -11.64 -14.75 -22.41
CA ALA A 20 -11.37 -13.48 -21.77
C ALA A 20 -9.92 -13.13 -22.12
N VAL A 21 -9.75 -12.03 -22.84
CA VAL A 21 -8.43 -11.53 -23.22
C VAL A 21 -7.64 -11.41 -21.93
N PRO A 22 -6.38 -11.89 -21.86
CA PRO A 22 -5.59 -11.80 -20.64
C PRO A 22 -5.65 -10.37 -20.07
N GLY A 23 -6.28 -10.22 -18.89
CA GLY A 23 -6.50 -8.91 -18.25
C GLY A 23 -7.93 -8.35 -18.31
N THR A 24 -8.90 -9.00 -18.96
CA THR A 24 -10.32 -8.63 -18.87
C THR A 24 -11.09 -9.56 -17.93
N GLU A 25 -11.91 -8.97 -17.06
CA GLU A 25 -12.79 -9.70 -16.14
C GLU A 25 -14.25 -9.33 -16.40
N ILE A 26 -15.14 -10.32 -16.34
CA ILE A 26 -16.58 -10.14 -16.57
C ILE A 26 -17.19 -9.59 -15.29
N LEU A 27 -17.70 -8.35 -15.34
CA LEU A 27 -18.26 -7.66 -14.18
C LEU A 27 -19.80 -7.76 -14.09
N PHE A 28 -20.46 -7.89 -15.23
CA PHE A 28 -21.92 -7.88 -15.32
C PHE A 28 -22.43 -9.20 -15.86
N ASP A 29 -23.47 -9.68 -15.22
CA ASP A 29 -24.24 -10.84 -15.65
C ASP A 29 -25.40 -10.37 -16.54
N ASP A 30 -25.39 -10.80 -17.80
CA ASP A 30 -26.49 -10.58 -18.72
C ASP A 30 -27.55 -11.66 -18.55
N SER A 31 -28.58 -11.35 -17.75
CA SER A 31 -29.73 -12.22 -17.47
C SER A 31 -30.51 -12.73 -18.69
N THR A 32 -30.24 -12.22 -19.89
CA THR A 32 -30.97 -12.58 -21.12
C THR A 32 -30.31 -13.67 -21.95
N SER A 33 -29.00 -13.93 -21.78
CA SER A 33 -28.29 -15.00 -22.49
C SER A 33 -28.49 -16.35 -21.80
N LYS A 34 -28.84 -17.40 -22.57
CA LYS A 34 -29.07 -18.77 -22.06
C LYS A 34 -27.92 -19.75 -22.39
N ASP A 35 -26.78 -19.20 -22.80
CA ASP A 35 -25.60 -19.98 -23.20
C ASP A 35 -25.01 -20.73 -21.99
N GLU A 36 -24.25 -21.80 -22.23
CA GLU A 36 -23.61 -22.59 -21.15
C GLU A 36 -22.70 -21.74 -20.26
N VAL A 37 -22.06 -20.72 -20.84
CA VAL A 37 -21.22 -19.75 -20.13
C VAL A 37 -22.06 -18.86 -19.21
N SER A 38 -23.21 -18.38 -19.69
CA SER A 38 -24.13 -17.55 -18.89
C SER A 38 -24.71 -18.33 -17.71
N ARG A 39 -24.99 -19.64 -17.87
CA ARG A 39 -25.38 -20.51 -16.74
C ARG A 39 -24.30 -20.64 -15.66
N TYR A 40 -23.02 -20.67 -16.06
CA TYR A 40 -21.91 -20.65 -15.12
C TYR A 40 -21.83 -19.30 -14.40
N ILE A 41 -21.98 -18.19 -15.13
CA ILE A 41 -21.97 -16.82 -14.59
C ILE A 41 -23.12 -16.59 -13.61
N HIS A 42 -24.33 -17.06 -13.90
CA HIS A 42 -25.47 -17.00 -12.99
C HIS A 42 -25.26 -17.78 -11.68
N GLY A 43 -24.35 -18.76 -11.66
CA GLY A 43 -23.99 -19.54 -10.48
C GLY A 43 -22.95 -18.88 -9.57
N LEU A 44 -22.34 -17.78 -10.01
CA LEU A 44 -21.37 -17.01 -9.23
C LEU A 44 -22.07 -16.17 -8.15
N GLN A 45 -21.33 -15.75 -7.13
CA GLN A 45 -21.88 -14.83 -6.13
C GLN A 45 -21.97 -13.41 -6.68
N HIS A 46 -23.18 -12.84 -6.62
CA HIS A 46 -23.46 -11.44 -6.94
C HIS A 46 -23.48 -10.56 -5.70
N VAL A 47 -23.40 -9.25 -5.93
CA VAL A 47 -23.50 -8.23 -4.89
C VAL A 47 -24.85 -8.37 -4.14
N LYS A 48 -24.79 -8.55 -2.81
CA LYS A 48 -25.99 -8.65 -1.95
C LYS A 48 -26.73 -7.33 -1.73
N HIS A 49 -26.09 -6.19 -2.02
CA HIS A 49 -26.62 -4.85 -1.76
C HIS A 49 -26.35 -3.94 -2.96
N GLY A 50 -27.37 -3.62 -3.75
CA GLY A 50 -27.25 -2.84 -4.99
C GLY A 50 -27.73 -3.63 -6.21
N ASP A 51 -27.13 -3.39 -7.38
CA ASP A 51 -27.50 -4.07 -8.63
C ASP A 51 -27.06 -5.54 -8.58
N SER A 52 -28.05 -6.45 -8.50
CA SER A 52 -27.82 -7.89 -8.41
C SER A 52 -27.22 -8.50 -9.68
N ARG A 53 -27.02 -7.70 -10.74
CA ARG A 53 -26.32 -8.09 -11.97
C ARG A 53 -24.80 -8.02 -11.85
N ILE A 54 -24.26 -7.42 -10.78
CA ILE A 54 -22.81 -7.26 -10.59
C ILE A 54 -22.22 -8.52 -9.94
N ILE A 55 -21.25 -9.12 -10.61
CA ILE A 55 -20.53 -10.31 -10.17
C ILE A 55 -19.41 -9.88 -9.21
N LEU A 56 -19.27 -10.59 -8.08
CA LEU A 56 -18.17 -10.36 -7.14
C LEU A 56 -16.88 -10.97 -7.68
N VAL A 57 -15.91 -10.13 -7.99
CA VAL A 57 -14.57 -10.54 -8.42
C VAL A 57 -13.54 -9.93 -7.46
N PRO A 58 -12.71 -10.71 -6.76
CA PRO A 58 -12.70 -12.18 -6.66
C PRO A 58 -13.94 -12.76 -5.96
N GLN A 59 -14.26 -14.03 -6.25
CA GLN A 59 -15.35 -14.75 -5.59
C GLN A 59 -15.02 -15.01 -4.10
N PRO A 60 -15.88 -14.62 -3.14
CA PRO A 60 -15.68 -14.90 -1.72
C PRO A 60 -15.65 -16.40 -1.44
N SER A 61 -14.83 -16.83 -0.48
CA SER A 61 -14.87 -18.20 0.02
C SER A 61 -16.17 -18.49 0.77
N LEU A 62 -16.81 -19.61 0.42
CA LEU A 62 -18.11 -20.02 0.98
C LEU A 62 -18.03 -20.36 2.47
N THR A 63 -16.88 -20.87 2.93
CA THR A 63 -16.78 -21.62 4.20
C THR A 63 -15.89 -20.97 5.25
N ASN A 64 -15.02 -20.01 4.92
CA ASN A 64 -14.03 -19.47 5.87
C ASN A 64 -14.39 -18.06 6.41
N PRO A 65 -14.63 -17.90 7.73
CA PRO A 65 -14.89 -16.61 8.38
C PRO A 65 -13.72 -15.62 8.35
N ASN A 66 -12.50 -16.10 8.08
CA ASN A 66 -11.28 -15.29 8.03
C ASN A 66 -11.03 -14.65 6.66
N ASP A 67 -11.94 -14.84 5.70
CA ASP A 67 -11.85 -14.21 4.39
C ASP A 67 -11.99 -12.67 4.51
N PRO A 68 -10.98 -11.88 4.10
CA PRO A 68 -11.02 -10.42 4.11
C PRO A 68 -12.19 -9.85 3.30
N LEU A 69 -12.66 -10.59 2.28
CA LEU A 69 -13.79 -10.20 1.44
C LEU A 69 -15.12 -10.22 2.21
N ARG A 70 -15.24 -11.02 3.29
CA ARG A 70 -16.47 -11.14 4.11
C ARG A 70 -16.47 -10.26 5.36
N TRP A 71 -15.42 -9.49 5.61
CA TRP A 71 -15.37 -8.63 6.79
C TRP A 71 -16.49 -7.57 6.81
N PRO A 72 -17.01 -7.21 8.00
CA PRO A 72 -17.98 -6.13 8.11
C PRO A 72 -17.38 -4.82 7.60
N SER A 73 -18.19 -3.99 6.95
CA SER A 73 -17.73 -2.76 6.29
C SER A 73 -16.90 -1.86 7.20
N SER A 74 -17.23 -1.78 8.50
CA SER A 74 -16.46 -1.02 9.50
C SER A 74 -15.01 -1.49 9.63
N LYS A 75 -14.78 -2.82 9.59
CA LYS A 75 -13.43 -3.40 9.67
C LYS A 75 -12.65 -3.14 8.38
N LYS A 76 -13.31 -3.20 7.22
CA LYS A 76 -12.71 -2.86 5.92
C LYS A 76 -12.28 -1.39 5.87
N TRP A 77 -13.16 -0.49 6.28
CA TRP A 77 -12.88 0.95 6.34
C TRP A 77 -11.80 1.30 7.36
N MET A 78 -11.77 0.63 8.52
CA MET A 78 -10.72 0.84 9.51
C MET A 78 -9.34 0.41 8.99
N THR A 79 -9.25 -0.73 8.30
CA THR A 79 -8.00 -1.15 7.66
C THR A 79 -7.58 -0.19 6.54
N LEU A 80 -8.54 0.28 5.74
CA LEU A 80 -8.28 1.27 4.68
C LEU A 80 -7.76 2.59 5.25
N LEU A 81 -8.42 3.14 6.27
CA LEU A 81 -8.02 4.40 6.91
C LEU A 81 -6.63 4.31 7.55
N ASN A 82 -6.30 3.17 8.20
CA ASN A 82 -4.96 2.96 8.73
C ASN A 82 -3.91 2.86 7.61
N GLY A 83 -4.22 2.16 6.51
CA GLY A 83 -3.34 2.09 5.34
C GLY A 83 -3.15 3.45 4.66
N MET A 84 -4.20 4.26 4.59
CA MET A 84 -4.15 5.63 4.07
C MET A 84 -3.32 6.56 4.96
N TRP A 85 -3.46 6.46 6.29
CA TRP A 85 -2.65 7.25 7.21
C TRP A 85 -1.17 6.88 7.12
N TYR A 86 -0.87 5.58 7.03
CA TYR A 86 0.50 5.12 6.82
C TYR A 86 1.08 5.57 5.47
N ALA A 87 0.27 5.58 4.41
CA ALA A 87 0.67 6.14 3.12
C ALA A 87 0.90 7.65 3.17
N PHE A 88 0.08 8.37 3.92
CA PHE A 88 0.24 9.79 4.17
C PHE A 88 1.57 10.07 4.89
N ASP A 89 1.88 9.33 5.97
CA ASP A 89 3.12 9.51 6.73
C ASP A 89 4.37 9.29 5.86
N GLY A 90 4.37 8.26 5.01
CA GLY A 90 5.47 8.03 4.05
C GLY A 90 5.58 9.09 2.97
N ALA A 91 4.45 9.52 2.40
CA ALA A 91 4.45 10.58 1.40
C ALA A 91 4.97 11.91 1.94
N VAL A 92 4.85 12.16 3.25
CA VAL A 92 5.40 13.36 3.89
C VAL A 92 6.92 13.27 4.06
N THR A 93 7.51 12.08 4.31
CA THR A 93 8.94 11.94 4.63
C THR A 93 9.88 12.29 3.47
N GLY A 94 9.43 12.12 2.23
CA GLY A 94 10.15 12.55 1.03
C GLY A 94 10.37 14.08 0.99
N PRO A 95 9.29 14.88 0.85
CA PRO A 95 9.39 16.30 0.58
C PRO A 95 9.63 17.19 1.83
N ILE A 96 9.65 16.64 3.06
CA ILE A 96 10.02 17.38 4.29
C ILE A 96 11.27 18.25 4.10
N MET A 97 12.27 17.75 3.38
CA MET A 97 13.53 18.47 3.19
C MET A 97 13.37 19.72 2.33
N ALA A 98 12.42 19.76 1.40
CA ALA A 98 12.24 20.86 0.45
C ALA A 98 12.11 22.22 1.15
N ALA A 99 11.38 22.27 2.26
CA ALA A 99 11.22 23.48 3.06
C ALA A 99 12.49 23.91 3.82
N GLY A 100 13.39 22.97 4.10
CA GLY A 100 14.58 23.18 4.95
C GLY A 100 15.92 23.17 4.21
N MET A 101 15.93 23.02 2.87
CA MET A 101 17.18 22.86 2.11
C MET A 101 18.14 24.03 2.28
N VAL A 102 17.63 25.27 2.40
CA VAL A 102 18.45 26.46 2.61
C VAL A 102 19.12 26.45 3.98
N GLN A 103 18.36 26.23 5.06
CA GLN A 103 18.96 26.18 6.40
C GLN A 103 19.91 24.99 6.56
N LEU A 104 19.64 23.85 5.92
CA LEU A 104 20.55 22.70 5.95
C LEU A 104 21.87 22.97 5.21
N SER A 105 21.79 23.67 4.08
CA SER A 105 22.95 24.05 3.26
C SER A 105 23.90 24.95 4.07
N GLU A 106 23.33 25.93 4.77
CA GLU A 106 24.06 26.82 5.69
C GLU A 106 24.62 26.07 6.90
N ALA A 107 23.82 25.21 7.54
CA ALA A 107 24.23 24.45 8.71
C ALA A 107 25.38 23.46 8.42
N PHE A 108 25.41 22.87 7.22
CA PHE A 108 26.48 21.95 6.81
C PHE A 108 27.65 22.64 6.10
N GLY A 109 27.50 23.90 5.69
CA GLY A 109 28.48 24.60 4.84
C GLY A 109 28.76 23.87 3.53
N GLN A 110 27.75 23.19 2.96
CA GLN A 110 27.87 22.39 1.73
C GLN A 110 26.98 22.96 0.63
N PRO A 111 27.35 22.80 -0.66
CA PRO A 111 26.51 23.28 -1.75
C PRO A 111 25.16 22.54 -1.81
N PHE A 112 24.12 23.27 -2.21
CA PHE A 112 22.75 22.74 -2.41
C PHE A 112 22.69 21.44 -3.21
N GLN A 113 23.58 21.28 -4.19
CA GLN A 113 23.63 20.09 -5.04
C GLN A 113 23.90 18.80 -4.24
N LYS A 114 24.68 18.87 -3.15
CA LYS A 114 24.88 17.72 -2.26
C LYS A 114 23.60 17.33 -1.52
N LEU A 115 22.82 18.30 -1.04
CA LEU A 115 21.52 17.99 -0.43
C LEU A 115 20.58 17.31 -1.42
N THR A 116 20.56 17.75 -2.67
CA THR A 116 19.77 17.09 -3.73
C THR A 116 20.22 15.65 -3.96
N TYR A 117 21.53 15.35 -3.91
CA TYR A 117 22.02 13.97 -3.97
C TYR A 117 21.52 13.12 -2.80
N ALA A 118 21.36 13.69 -1.59
CA ALA A 118 20.78 12.97 -0.47
C ALA A 118 19.30 12.62 -0.68
N ASN A 119 18.54 13.49 -1.36
CA ASN A 119 17.17 13.17 -1.76
C ASN A 119 17.14 12.06 -2.82
N GLY A 120 17.98 12.17 -3.84
CA GLY A 120 18.10 11.16 -4.90
C GLY A 120 18.50 9.79 -4.36
N ALA A 121 19.42 9.73 -3.39
CA ALA A 121 19.79 8.49 -2.72
C ALA A 121 18.59 7.83 -2.01
N THR A 122 17.69 8.64 -1.42
CA THR A 122 16.45 8.13 -0.79
C THR A 122 15.58 7.42 -1.83
N LEU A 123 15.33 8.07 -2.97
CA LEU A 123 14.47 7.55 -4.04
C LEU A 123 15.04 6.28 -4.69
N ILE A 124 16.36 6.24 -4.91
CA ILE A 124 17.03 5.04 -5.46
C ILE A 124 16.90 3.88 -4.47
N CYS A 125 17.20 4.11 -3.19
CA CYS A 125 17.04 3.10 -2.15
C CYS A 125 15.60 2.62 -2.01
N GLN A 126 14.63 3.53 -2.12
CA GLN A 126 13.21 3.22 -2.09
C GLN A 126 12.82 2.29 -3.24
N GLY A 127 13.17 2.62 -4.48
CA GLY A 127 12.85 1.79 -5.65
C GLY A 127 13.44 0.37 -5.58
N VAL A 128 14.71 0.25 -5.17
CA VAL A 128 15.36 -1.06 -5.00
C VAL A 128 14.70 -1.85 -3.86
N ALA A 129 14.43 -1.19 -2.73
CA ALA A 129 13.83 -1.84 -1.57
C ALA A 129 12.40 -2.32 -1.86
N THR A 130 11.58 -1.60 -2.64
CA THR A 130 10.20 -2.00 -2.95
C THR A 130 10.15 -3.38 -3.62
N THR A 131 11.15 -3.69 -4.46
CA THR A 131 11.27 -4.99 -5.13
C THR A 131 11.54 -6.12 -4.13
N ILE A 132 12.30 -5.85 -3.09
CA ILE A 132 12.64 -6.82 -2.04
C ILE A 132 11.46 -6.99 -1.07
N TRP A 133 10.79 -5.90 -0.68
CA TRP A 133 9.73 -5.96 0.32
C TRP A 133 8.47 -6.69 -0.14
N MET A 134 8.19 -6.73 -1.45
CA MET A 134 7.01 -7.42 -1.98
C MET A 134 6.99 -8.93 -1.71
N PRO A 135 8.04 -9.73 -2.01
CA PRO A 135 8.07 -11.15 -1.65
C PRO A 135 8.07 -11.35 -0.12
N PHE A 136 8.69 -10.46 0.66
CA PHE A 136 8.60 -10.51 2.12
C PHE A 136 7.16 -10.36 2.63
N ALA A 137 6.38 -9.44 2.05
CA ALA A 137 4.96 -9.24 2.40
C ALA A 137 4.10 -10.47 2.10
N VAL A 138 4.39 -11.17 0.99
CA VAL A 138 3.69 -12.41 0.63
C VAL A 138 4.05 -13.56 1.58
N GLN A 139 5.33 -13.73 1.89
CA GLN A 139 5.80 -14.84 2.72
C GLN A 139 5.43 -14.70 4.20
N TYR A 140 5.74 -13.55 4.81
CA TYR A 140 5.58 -13.33 6.25
C TYR A 140 4.22 -12.76 6.65
N GLY A 141 3.40 -12.36 5.67
CA GLY A 141 2.13 -11.68 5.90
C GLY A 141 2.31 -10.17 5.99
N ARG A 142 1.18 -9.45 5.87
CA ARG A 142 1.20 -8.00 5.65
C ARG A 142 1.38 -7.20 6.93
N ARG A 143 0.68 -7.56 8.00
CA ARG A 143 0.74 -6.84 9.28
C ARG A 143 2.16 -6.75 9.87
N PRO A 144 2.99 -7.81 9.93
CA PRO A 144 4.34 -7.67 10.47
C PRO A 144 5.21 -6.76 9.60
N VAL A 145 5.00 -6.73 8.28
CA VAL A 145 5.75 -5.84 7.39
C VAL A 145 5.33 -4.38 7.58
N TYR A 146 4.04 -4.09 7.74
CA TYR A 146 3.55 -2.75 8.10
C TYR A 146 4.16 -2.26 9.41
N LEU A 147 4.08 -3.06 10.47
CA LEU A 147 4.60 -2.69 11.79
C LEU A 147 6.12 -2.52 11.78
N LEU A 148 6.85 -3.44 11.13
CA LEU A 148 8.31 -3.38 11.05
C LEU A 148 8.78 -2.16 10.26
N SER A 149 8.19 -1.92 9.10
CA SER A 149 8.51 -0.74 8.27
C SER A 149 8.22 0.55 9.03
N ASN A 150 7.05 0.67 9.65
CA ASN A 150 6.65 1.88 10.35
C ASN A 150 7.55 2.16 11.58
N PHE A 151 7.91 1.12 12.32
CA PHE A 151 8.85 1.21 13.43
C PHE A 151 10.26 1.64 12.97
N LEU A 152 10.78 1.03 11.90
CA LEU A 152 12.09 1.36 11.36
C LEU A 152 12.14 2.76 10.75
N MET A 153 11.05 3.20 10.12
CA MET A 153 10.87 4.56 9.61
C MET A 153 10.92 5.57 10.75
N GLY A 154 10.22 5.32 11.87
CA GLY A 154 10.29 6.17 13.06
C GLY A 154 11.71 6.30 13.63
N ILE A 155 12.44 5.19 13.73
CA ILE A 155 13.86 5.19 14.16
C ILE A 155 14.72 5.99 13.17
N ALA A 156 14.50 5.83 11.87
CA ALA A 156 15.24 6.56 10.84
C ALA A 156 14.99 8.08 10.94
N CYS A 157 13.76 8.50 11.20
CA CYS A 157 13.40 9.91 11.44
C CYS A 157 14.10 10.49 12.68
N ILE A 158 14.11 9.76 13.80
CA ILE A 158 14.84 10.19 15.01
C ILE A 158 16.35 10.32 14.71
N ARG A 159 16.93 9.34 14.01
CA ARG A 159 18.34 9.36 13.65
C ARG A 159 18.67 10.52 12.70
N LEU A 160 17.76 10.87 11.79
CA LEU A 160 17.88 12.03 10.91
C LEU A 160 17.83 13.36 11.66
N GLY A 161 16.96 13.49 12.67
CA GLY A 161 16.90 14.66 13.55
C GLY A 161 18.18 14.88 14.36
N ILE A 162 18.91 13.81 14.69
CA ILE A 162 20.23 13.89 15.33
C ILE A 162 21.33 14.17 14.29
N ALA A 163 21.24 13.56 13.10
CA ALA A 163 22.23 13.71 12.05
C ALA A 163 22.23 15.10 11.41
N SER A 164 21.08 15.79 11.39
CA SER A 164 20.97 17.16 10.87
C SER A 164 21.86 18.17 11.58
N THR A 165 22.31 17.87 12.81
CA THR A 165 23.17 18.76 13.61
C THR A 165 24.66 18.40 13.53
N LYS A 166 25.03 17.22 13.03
CA LYS A 166 26.42 16.71 13.14
C LYS A 166 27.24 16.82 11.86
N SER A 167 26.75 16.32 10.72
CA SER A 167 27.48 16.32 9.44
C SER A 167 26.64 15.80 8.27
N TYR A 168 27.03 16.13 7.03
CA TYR A 168 26.36 15.71 5.79
C TYR A 168 26.41 14.20 5.54
N THR A 169 27.55 13.53 5.79
CA THR A 169 27.70 12.08 5.53
C THR A 169 26.74 11.20 6.34
N PRO A 170 26.60 11.36 7.68
CA PRO A 170 25.62 10.60 8.44
C PRO A 170 24.18 10.97 8.09
N PHE A 171 23.94 12.20 7.62
CA PHE A 171 22.63 12.62 7.12
C PHE A 171 22.26 11.89 5.81
N LEU A 172 23.19 11.80 4.85
CA LEU A 172 23.03 11.05 3.61
C LEU A 172 22.71 9.58 3.87
N ILE A 173 23.46 8.94 4.77
CA ILE A 173 23.24 7.54 5.15
C ILE A 173 21.87 7.37 5.83
N GLY A 174 21.50 8.28 6.73
CA GLY A 174 20.19 8.28 7.37
C GLY A 174 19.05 8.37 6.37
N ARG A 175 19.22 9.17 5.31
CA ARG A 175 18.24 9.31 4.21
C ARG A 175 18.14 8.05 3.36
N ALA A 176 19.26 7.41 3.04
CA ALA A 176 19.27 6.13 2.34
C ALA A 176 18.50 5.06 3.14
N PHE A 177 18.73 4.98 4.46
CA PHE A 177 17.98 4.07 5.34
C PHE A 177 16.49 4.39 5.40
N LEU A 178 16.13 5.68 5.48
CA LEU A 178 14.72 6.10 5.45
C LEU A 178 14.02 5.58 4.19
N GLY A 179 14.62 5.74 3.02
CA GLY A 179 14.06 5.27 1.75
C GLY A 179 13.84 3.75 1.71
N VAL A 180 14.76 2.97 2.29
CA VAL A 180 14.58 1.50 2.40
C VAL A 180 13.37 1.13 3.24
N PHE A 181 13.11 1.88 4.32
CA PHE A 181 11.99 1.60 5.21
C PHE A 181 10.67 2.19 4.74
N GLU A 182 10.70 3.26 3.93
CA GLU A 182 9.52 3.88 3.30
C GLU A 182 8.99 3.06 2.10
N ALA A 183 9.87 2.31 1.42
CA ALA A 183 9.55 1.51 0.24
C ALA A 183 8.30 0.59 0.28
N PRO A 184 7.98 -0.10 1.39
CA PRO A 184 6.83 -1.01 1.45
C PRO A 184 5.47 -0.30 1.33
N ILE A 185 5.42 1.01 1.57
CA ILE A 185 4.21 1.82 1.56
C ILE A 185 3.53 1.75 0.20
N GLU A 186 4.31 1.92 -0.86
CA GLU A 186 3.82 2.03 -2.24
C GLU A 186 3.32 0.69 -2.82
N SER A 187 3.87 -0.44 -2.37
CA SER A 187 3.49 -1.76 -2.90
C SER A 187 2.44 -2.46 -2.06
N ILE A 188 2.53 -2.38 -0.74
CA ILE A 188 1.69 -3.19 0.15
C ILE A 188 0.31 -2.57 0.31
N VAL A 189 0.19 -1.23 0.41
CA VAL A 189 -1.10 -0.54 0.56
C VAL A 189 -2.05 -0.82 -0.61
N PRO A 190 -1.66 -0.63 -1.89
CA PRO A 190 -2.55 -0.98 -2.98
C PRO A 190 -2.88 -2.47 -3.00
N SER A 191 -1.92 -3.37 -2.74
CA SER A 191 -2.18 -4.82 -2.65
C SER A 191 -3.17 -5.17 -1.53
N THR A 192 -3.20 -4.39 -0.45
CA THR A 192 -4.15 -4.57 0.64
C THR A 192 -5.55 -4.14 0.23
N ILE A 193 -5.66 -3.08 -0.58
CA ILE A 193 -6.94 -2.66 -1.16
C ILE A 193 -7.47 -3.73 -2.12
N THR A 194 -6.58 -4.35 -2.94
CA THR A 194 -6.99 -5.39 -3.91
C THR A 194 -7.59 -6.62 -3.26
N ASP A 195 -7.20 -6.92 -2.02
CA ASP A 195 -7.59 -8.15 -1.34
C ASP A 195 -8.82 -7.99 -0.43
N ILE A 196 -9.15 -6.76 -0.02
CA ILE A 196 -10.27 -6.48 0.87
C ILE A 196 -11.52 -6.03 0.10
N PHE A 197 -11.33 -5.38 -1.06
CA PHE A 197 -12.39 -4.78 -1.86
C PHE A 197 -12.58 -5.49 -3.19
N PHE A 198 -13.84 -5.57 -3.62
CA PHE A 198 -14.22 -6.15 -4.90
C PHE A 198 -13.86 -5.22 -6.06
N LEU A 199 -13.69 -5.80 -7.26
CA LEU A 199 -13.26 -5.08 -8.46
C LEU A 199 -14.07 -3.82 -8.77
N HIS A 200 -15.41 -3.87 -8.61
CA HIS A 200 -16.29 -2.72 -8.90
C HIS A 200 -16.08 -1.52 -7.98
N GLU A 201 -15.72 -1.71 -6.70
CA GLU A 201 -15.46 -0.62 -5.74
C GLU A 201 -13.97 -0.27 -5.62
N ARG A 202 -13.09 -1.15 -6.12
CA ARG A 202 -11.63 -1.03 -5.97
C ARG A 202 -11.09 0.27 -6.56
N GLY A 203 -11.64 0.74 -7.68
CA GLY A 203 -11.22 1.99 -8.32
C GLY A 203 -11.36 3.19 -7.38
N GLU A 204 -12.51 3.35 -6.74
CA GLU A 204 -12.78 4.43 -5.79
C GLU A 204 -11.80 4.39 -4.60
N LYS A 205 -11.53 3.19 -4.05
CA LYS A 205 -10.64 3.04 -2.90
C LYS A 205 -9.18 3.30 -3.24
N VAL A 206 -8.74 2.92 -4.44
CA VAL A 206 -7.39 3.25 -4.94
C VAL A 206 -7.25 4.76 -5.18
N SER A 207 -8.29 5.42 -5.71
CA SER A 207 -8.28 6.89 -5.85
C SER A 207 -8.20 7.58 -4.49
N LEU A 208 -8.90 7.07 -3.48
CA LEU A 208 -8.84 7.61 -2.12
C LEU A 208 -7.44 7.44 -1.48
N TYR A 209 -6.78 6.30 -1.73
CA TYR A 209 -5.36 6.13 -1.39
C TYR A 209 -4.47 7.16 -2.10
N GLY A 210 -4.67 7.38 -3.41
CA GLY A 210 -3.92 8.37 -4.18
C GLY A 210 -4.09 9.79 -3.64
N LEU A 211 -5.31 10.14 -3.18
CA LEU A 211 -5.56 11.43 -2.51
C LEU A 211 -4.77 11.57 -1.21
N SER A 212 -4.61 10.51 -0.42
CA SER A 212 -3.77 10.55 0.78
C SER A 212 -2.29 10.75 0.46
N VAL A 213 -1.77 10.09 -0.58
CA VAL A 213 -0.36 10.25 -0.99
C VAL A 213 -0.10 11.66 -1.53
N LEU A 214 -0.97 12.17 -2.39
CA LEU A 214 -0.88 13.55 -2.89
C LEU A 214 -1.05 14.57 -1.75
N GLY A 215 -2.01 14.33 -0.85
CA GLY A 215 -2.21 15.15 0.33
C GLY A 215 -0.98 15.19 1.22
N GLY A 216 -0.31 14.05 1.43
CA GLY A 216 0.94 13.98 2.19
C GLY A 216 2.09 14.74 1.52
N ASN A 217 2.24 14.59 0.20
CA ASN A 217 3.29 15.27 -0.55
C ASN A 217 3.18 16.80 -0.51
N GLU A 218 1.96 17.33 -0.55
CA GLU A 218 1.71 18.78 -0.54
C GLU A 218 1.65 19.35 0.89
N LEU A 219 1.00 18.65 1.83
CA LEU A 219 0.91 19.11 3.22
C LEU A 219 2.23 18.95 3.98
N GLY A 220 3.07 17.99 3.59
CA GLY A 220 4.36 17.71 4.23
C GLY A 220 5.28 18.94 4.29
N PRO A 221 5.64 19.54 3.14
CA PRO A 221 6.43 20.77 3.07
C PRO A 221 5.75 21.96 3.73
N MET A 222 4.42 22.05 3.63
CA MET A 222 3.66 23.15 4.21
C MET A 222 3.78 23.15 5.74
N LEU A 223 3.59 21.98 6.36
CA LEU A 223 3.72 21.79 7.81
C LEU A 223 5.19 21.89 8.24
N SER A 224 6.12 21.29 7.48
CA SER A 224 7.53 21.35 7.82
C SER A 224 8.07 22.78 7.74
N ALA A 225 7.68 23.59 6.76
CA ALA A 225 8.09 24.99 6.64
C ALA A 225 7.74 25.81 7.88
N PHE A 226 6.52 25.67 8.40
CA PHE A 226 6.06 26.38 9.60
C PHE A 226 6.85 25.96 10.85
N ILE A 227 7.13 24.66 10.99
CA ILE A 227 7.91 24.12 12.10
C ILE A 227 9.38 24.57 12.00
N ILE A 228 9.96 24.53 10.81
CA ILE A 228 11.38 24.89 10.60
C ILE A 228 11.61 26.36 10.91
N GLN A 229 10.67 27.25 10.56
CA GLN A 229 10.77 28.68 10.87
C GLN A 229 10.76 28.98 12.39
N SER A 230 10.10 28.14 13.19
CA SER A 230 9.92 28.37 14.63
C SER A 230 10.91 27.59 15.50
N LEU A 231 11.09 26.30 15.23
CA LEU A 231 11.82 25.34 16.07
C LEU A 231 13.07 24.76 15.38
N GLY A 232 13.25 25.01 14.08
CA GLY A 232 14.37 24.50 13.29
C GLY A 232 14.16 23.09 12.73
N MET A 233 15.11 22.66 11.89
CA MET A 233 14.96 21.43 11.09
C MET A 233 14.95 20.13 11.90
N SER A 234 15.77 20.03 12.95
CA SER A 234 15.82 18.81 13.76
C SER A 234 14.47 18.51 14.41
N TRP A 235 13.76 19.56 14.86
CA TRP A 235 12.45 19.43 15.47
C TRP A 235 11.36 19.01 14.49
N ALA A 236 11.44 19.41 13.22
CA ALA A 236 10.55 18.89 12.19
C ALA A 236 10.63 17.35 12.12
N PHE A 237 11.84 16.79 12.06
CA PHE A 237 12.03 15.33 12.04
C PHE A 237 11.54 14.64 13.32
N TYR A 238 11.72 15.26 14.49
CA TYR A 238 11.21 14.69 15.75
C TYR A 238 9.68 14.70 15.84
N ILE A 239 9.03 15.78 15.39
CA ILE A 239 7.56 15.86 15.38
C ILE A 239 7.00 14.80 14.44
N PHE A 240 7.58 14.63 13.25
CA PHE A 240 7.17 13.56 12.34
C PHE A 240 7.42 12.16 12.92
N ALA A 241 8.54 11.94 13.63
CA ALA A 241 8.76 10.67 14.32
C ALA A 241 7.68 10.38 15.39
N ILE A 242 7.16 11.40 16.07
CA ILE A 242 6.05 11.24 17.01
C ILE A 242 4.76 10.85 16.28
N VAL A 243 4.43 11.52 15.17
CA VAL A 243 3.24 11.20 14.35
C VAL A 243 3.31 9.75 13.85
N ILE A 244 4.46 9.34 13.33
CA ILE A 244 4.74 7.96 12.90
C ILE A 244 4.59 6.98 14.07
N GLY A 245 5.07 7.34 15.26
CA GLY A 245 4.91 6.54 16.48
C GLY A 245 3.44 6.37 16.91
N VAL A 246 2.63 7.42 16.80
CA VAL A 246 1.18 7.35 17.05
C VAL A 246 0.51 6.45 16.00
N ASN A 247 0.89 6.56 14.73
CA ASN A 247 0.39 5.68 13.68
C ASN A 247 0.79 4.21 13.93
N LEU A 248 2.00 3.93 14.41
CA LEU A 248 2.44 2.58 14.78
C LEU A 248 1.53 1.97 15.86
N ILE A 249 1.19 2.74 16.90
CA ILE A 249 0.29 2.30 17.97
C ILE A 249 -1.12 2.07 17.41
N ALA A 250 -1.61 2.99 16.58
CA ALA A 250 -2.92 2.87 15.94
C ALA A 250 -2.99 1.61 15.05
N MET A 251 -1.98 1.37 14.21
CA MET A 251 -1.87 0.18 13.38
C MET A 251 -1.77 -1.09 14.22
N PHE A 252 -1.01 -1.08 15.32
CA PHE A 252 -0.88 -2.24 16.19
C PHE A 252 -2.23 -2.68 16.77
N LEU A 253 -3.05 -1.73 17.21
CA LEU A 253 -4.36 -1.97 17.84
C LEU A 253 -5.48 -2.23 16.82
N LEU A 254 -5.48 -1.50 15.70
CA LEU A 254 -6.63 -1.42 14.78
C LEU A 254 -6.44 -2.24 13.50
N MET A 255 -5.25 -2.80 13.23
CA MET A 255 -5.00 -3.57 12.00
C MET A 255 -5.16 -5.09 12.23
N PRO A 256 -6.28 -5.70 11.78
CA PRO A 256 -6.42 -7.15 11.72
C PRO A 256 -5.55 -7.75 10.60
N GLU A 257 -5.06 -8.98 10.80
CA GLU A 257 -4.30 -9.72 9.77
C GLU A 257 -5.11 -9.94 8.49
N THR A 258 -4.56 -9.57 7.35
CA THR A 258 -5.19 -9.68 6.01
C THR A 258 -4.73 -10.90 5.20
N LYS A 259 -3.77 -11.69 5.69
CA LYS A 259 -3.28 -12.85 4.94
C LYS A 259 -4.34 -13.96 4.95
N PHE A 260 -5.01 -14.15 3.84
CA PHE A 260 -5.87 -15.28 3.57
C PHE A 260 -5.21 -16.19 2.53
N THR A 261 -4.81 -17.39 2.96
CA THR A 261 -4.40 -18.45 2.04
C THR A 261 -5.66 -19.21 1.67
N SER A 262 -6.24 -18.92 0.50
CA SER A 262 -7.22 -19.83 -0.09
C SER A 262 -6.56 -21.20 -0.29
N PRO A 263 -7.17 -22.32 0.15
CA PRO A 263 -6.72 -23.62 -0.31
C PRO A 263 -6.91 -23.66 -1.82
N GLN A 264 -5.83 -23.96 -2.55
CA GLN A 264 -5.87 -24.27 -3.98
C GLN A 264 -6.69 -25.54 -4.22
#